data_AF-A0A1E5KWJ2-F1
#
_entry.id   AF-A0A1E5KWJ2-F1
#
_cell.length_a   1.000
_cell.length_b   1.000
_cell.length_c   1.000
_cell.angle_alpha   90.00
_cell.angle_beta   90.00
_cell.angle_gamma   90.00
#
_symmetry.space_group_name_H-M   'P 1'
#
loop_
_entity.id
_entity.type
_entity.pdbx_description
1 polymer ?
#
loop_
_entity_poly.entity_id
_entity_poly.type
_entity_poly.pdbx_seq_one_letter_code
_entity_poly.pdbx_strand_id
1 'polypeptide(L)'
;MTHSLNNEHHLDKLMDLFQAQKITVILDQQSLKSDCYFLLDQSFHFKHSLSIGFVLAENPFLPYLSLKQNLFVGSSIKNKEQKKKANQFFTYLGIDSSILIKPLEALNFYEQIKLQLCRMLLLDKDIIIIDDIFKELSIFQRQELLPLLQKIAKADKKAILILTEDSKIAESPYMDEVIKIA
;
A
#
# COMPACT_ATOMS: atom_id res chain seq x y z
N MET A 1 31.90 14.30 17.55
CA MET A 1 32.26 13.03 16.90
C MET A 1 31.56 11.92 17.67
N THR A 2 30.39 11.49 17.21
CA THR A 2 29.70 10.33 17.78
C THR A 2 28.84 9.71 16.69
N HIS A 3 29.45 8.71 16.06
CA HIS A 3 28.90 7.55 15.38
C HIS A 3 27.74 7.73 14.38
N SER A 4 28.15 7.94 13.13
CA SER A 4 27.53 7.34 11.96
C SER A 4 27.76 5.83 12.00
N LEU A 5 26.73 5.04 12.32
CA LEU A 5 26.69 3.57 12.22
C LEU A 5 25.22 3.11 12.34
N ASN A 6 24.58 2.72 11.23
CA ASN A 6 23.58 1.63 11.13
C ASN A 6 22.77 1.49 9.82
N ASN A 7 23.01 2.30 8.78
CA ASN A 7 22.11 2.28 7.60
C ASN A 7 22.15 0.98 6.76
N GLU A 8 23.29 0.27 6.67
CA GLU A 8 23.38 -0.96 5.87
C GLU A 8 22.65 -2.17 6.50
N HIS A 9 22.71 -2.31 7.83
CA HIS A 9 22.06 -3.43 8.54
C HIS A 9 20.52 -3.34 8.51
N HIS A 10 19.98 -2.12 8.48
CA HIS A 10 18.55 -1.91 8.29
C HIS A 10 18.12 -2.29 6.87
N LEU A 11 18.96 -2.05 5.86
CA LEU A 11 18.65 -2.31 4.46
C LEU A 11 18.46 -3.80 4.17
N ASP A 12 19.39 -4.64 4.60
CA ASP A 12 19.32 -6.09 4.39
C ASP A 12 18.09 -6.68 5.08
N LYS A 13 17.81 -6.22 6.29
CA LYS A 13 16.61 -6.62 7.04
C LYS A 13 15.33 -6.17 6.35
N LEU A 14 15.32 -4.99 5.73
CA LEU A 14 14.17 -4.46 4.98
C LEU A 14 13.98 -5.22 3.66
N MET A 15 15.06 -5.62 3.00
CA MET A 15 15.04 -6.47 1.80
C MET A 15 14.56 -7.89 2.12
N ASP A 16 14.98 -8.46 3.26
CA ASP A 16 14.48 -9.75 3.75
C ASP A 16 12.96 -9.69 4.05
N LEU A 17 12.49 -8.57 4.62
CA LEU A 17 11.06 -8.33 4.85
C LEU A 17 10.28 -8.23 3.53
N PHE A 18 10.85 -7.60 2.50
CA PHE A 18 10.24 -7.52 1.18
C PHE A 18 10.16 -8.88 0.48
N GLN A 19 11.12 -9.78 0.73
CA GLN A 19 11.06 -11.15 0.20
C GLN A 19 10.06 -12.05 0.95
N ALA A 20 9.70 -11.71 2.19
CA ALA A 20 8.91 -12.58 3.06
C ALA A 20 7.42 -12.71 2.69
N GLN A 21 6.87 -11.89 1.79
CA GLN A 21 5.43 -11.93 1.39
C GLN A 21 4.48 -11.85 2.61
N LYS A 22 4.80 -10.98 3.57
CA LYS A 22 4.09 -10.82 4.85
C LYS A 22 3.52 -9.41 5.02
N ILE A 23 2.66 -9.26 6.02
CA ILE A 23 2.29 -7.94 6.55
C ILE A 23 3.20 -7.56 7.70
N THR A 24 3.88 -6.43 7.54
CA THR A 24 4.79 -5.86 8.54
C THR A 24 4.29 -4.49 8.95
N VAL A 25 4.22 -4.23 10.27
CA VAL A 25 3.94 -2.89 10.81
C VAL A 25 5.21 -2.27 11.33
N ILE A 26 5.46 -1.02 10.96
CA ILE A 26 6.52 -0.20 11.54
C ILE A 26 5.89 0.96 12.33
N LEU A 27 6.34 1.10 13.58
CA LEU A 27 5.97 2.18 14.49
C LEU A 27 7.14 3.19 14.59
N ASP A 28 6.86 4.47 14.30
CA ASP A 28 7.67 5.73 14.40
C ASP A 28 8.01 6.46 13.07
N GLN A 29 7.87 7.80 13.05
CA GLN A 29 7.39 8.61 11.91
C GLN A 29 8.35 9.61 11.24
N GLN A 30 9.45 10.10 11.82
CA GLN A 30 10.16 11.24 11.21
C GLN A 30 11.44 10.89 10.42
N SER A 31 12.36 10.12 10.99
CA SER A 31 13.55 9.66 10.26
C SER A 31 13.17 8.65 9.18
N LEU A 32 12.29 7.70 9.52
CA LEU A 32 12.03 6.54 8.67
C LEU A 32 11.15 6.81 7.44
N LYS A 33 10.35 7.89 7.41
CA LYS A 33 9.70 8.29 6.16
C LYS A 33 10.75 8.72 5.16
N SER A 34 11.63 9.61 5.59
CA SER A 34 12.78 10.09 4.81
C SER A 34 13.64 8.93 4.37
N ASP A 35 13.95 8.00 5.29
CA ASP A 35 14.74 6.81 4.98
C ASP A 35 13.98 5.85 4.07
N CYS A 36 12.72 5.51 4.29
CA CYS A 36 11.94 4.69 3.36
C CYS A 36 11.90 5.34 1.98
N TYR A 37 11.54 6.62 1.85
CA TYR A 37 11.54 7.32 0.57
C TYR A 37 12.94 7.38 -0.07
N PHE A 38 14.00 7.57 0.73
CA PHE A 38 15.39 7.56 0.28
C PHE A 38 15.86 6.16 -0.14
N LEU A 39 15.49 5.14 0.62
CA LEU A 39 15.75 3.75 0.33
C LEU A 39 14.99 3.32 -0.92
N LEU A 40 13.79 3.86 -1.16
CA LEU A 40 13.02 3.66 -2.39
C LEU A 40 13.73 4.31 -3.59
N ASP A 41 14.25 5.52 -3.42
CA ASP A 41 15.07 6.21 -4.44
C ASP A 41 16.36 5.43 -4.76
N GLN A 42 17.05 4.93 -3.73
CA GLN A 42 18.22 4.06 -3.85
C GLN A 42 17.88 2.68 -4.46
N SER A 43 16.73 2.11 -4.11
CA SER A 43 16.21 0.86 -4.67
C SER A 43 15.86 1.00 -6.15
N PHE A 44 15.50 2.20 -6.59
CA PHE A 44 15.34 2.51 -8.02
C PHE A 44 16.69 2.52 -8.77
N HIS A 45 17.78 2.89 -8.08
CA HIS A 45 19.14 2.85 -8.62
C HIS A 45 19.76 1.45 -8.61
N PHE A 46 19.48 0.64 -7.59
CA PHE A 46 19.83 -0.78 -7.56
C PHE A 46 18.79 -1.58 -8.32
N LYS A 47 19.12 -1.89 -9.57
CA LYS A 47 18.50 -2.81 -10.57
C LYS A 47 17.75 -4.05 -10.02
N HIS A 48 16.77 -3.89 -9.15
CA HIS A 48 15.93 -4.92 -8.58
C HIS A 48 14.52 -4.80 -9.17
N SER A 49 14.01 -5.91 -9.66
CA SER A 49 12.76 -6.07 -10.41
C SER A 49 11.48 -5.90 -9.58
N LEU A 50 11.56 -5.33 -8.38
CA LEU A 50 10.43 -5.23 -7.44
C LEU A 50 9.68 -3.92 -7.67
N SER A 51 8.40 -4.05 -8.01
CA SER A 51 7.52 -2.92 -8.31
C SER A 51 6.80 -2.46 -7.04
N ILE A 52 7.06 -1.22 -6.64
CA ILE A 52 6.55 -0.68 -5.37
C ILE A 52 5.34 0.22 -5.62
N GLY A 53 4.38 0.15 -4.70
CA GLY A 53 3.15 0.91 -4.70
C GLY A 53 2.86 1.55 -3.36
N PHE A 54 2.13 2.67 -3.37
CA PHE A 54 1.78 3.41 -2.16
C PHE A 54 0.27 3.54 -2.03
N VAL A 55 -0.17 3.48 -0.78
CA VAL A 55 -1.52 3.85 -0.35
C VAL A 55 -1.37 4.95 0.69
N LEU A 56 -1.85 6.13 0.33
CA LEU A 56 -1.65 7.36 1.09
C LEU A 56 -2.99 7.90 1.60
N ALA A 57 -2.92 8.68 2.68
CA ALA A 57 -4.08 9.42 3.18
C ALA A 57 -4.49 10.53 2.19
N GLU A 58 -3.51 11.14 1.52
CA GLU A 58 -3.77 12.07 0.42
C GLU A 58 -4.12 11.31 -0.86
N ASN A 59 -4.88 11.97 -1.73
CA ASN A 59 -5.37 11.37 -2.96
C ASN A 59 -4.31 11.42 -4.07
N PRO A 60 -3.77 10.27 -4.55
CA PRO A 60 -2.75 10.24 -5.59
C PRO A 60 -3.33 10.24 -7.01
N PHE A 61 -4.66 10.37 -7.17
CA PHE A 61 -5.32 10.34 -8.46
C PHE A 61 -5.19 11.69 -9.20
N LEU A 62 -5.01 11.61 -10.51
CA LEU A 62 -4.84 12.76 -11.38
C LEU A 62 -6.22 13.40 -11.64
N PRO A 63 -6.40 14.70 -11.35
CA PRO A 63 -7.72 15.34 -11.37
C PRO A 63 -8.31 15.48 -12.78
N TYR A 64 -7.46 15.51 -13.81
CA TYR A 64 -7.86 15.61 -15.22
C TYR A 64 -8.17 14.25 -15.86
N LEU A 65 -8.07 13.15 -15.11
CA LEU A 65 -8.39 11.80 -15.58
C LEU A 65 -9.62 11.25 -14.88
N SER A 66 -10.45 10.52 -15.62
CA SER A 66 -11.53 9.73 -15.00
C SER A 66 -10.97 8.68 -14.03
N LEU A 67 -11.78 8.24 -13.05
CA LEU A 67 -11.40 7.17 -12.13
C LEU A 67 -10.94 5.91 -12.85
N LYS A 68 -11.64 5.54 -13.93
CA LYS A 68 -11.24 4.40 -14.75
C LYS A 68 -9.86 4.60 -15.35
N GLN A 69 -9.57 5.76 -15.94
CA GLN A 69 -8.24 6.05 -16.49
C GLN A 69 -7.17 5.99 -15.39
N ASN A 70 -7.42 6.65 -14.26
CA ASN A 70 -6.55 6.66 -13.08
C ASN A 70 -6.13 5.27 -12.61
N LEU A 71 -7.05 4.30 -12.61
CA LEU A 71 -6.75 2.91 -12.23
C LEU A 71 -5.78 2.20 -13.18
N PHE A 72 -5.75 2.58 -14.46
CA PHE A 72 -4.93 1.92 -15.49
C PHE A 72 -3.72 2.73 -15.94
N VAL A 73 -3.47 3.93 -15.38
CA VAL A 73 -2.25 4.70 -15.66
C VAL A 73 -1.02 3.88 -15.29
N GLY A 74 -0.14 3.65 -16.27
CA GLY A 74 1.08 2.86 -16.11
C GLY A 74 0.86 1.34 -16.15
N SER A 75 -0.36 0.87 -16.41
CA SER A 75 -0.67 -0.56 -16.52
C SER A 75 -0.33 -1.10 -17.91
N SER A 76 0.24 -2.31 -17.98
CA SER A 76 0.42 -3.05 -19.24
C SER A 76 -0.86 -3.75 -19.71
N ILE A 77 -1.99 -3.61 -19.00
CA ILE A 77 -3.26 -4.28 -19.33
C ILE A 77 -3.88 -3.63 -20.57
N LYS A 78 -4.14 -4.46 -21.60
CA LYS A 78 -4.81 -4.05 -22.84
C LYS A 78 -6.23 -3.53 -22.56
N ASN A 79 -6.65 -2.48 -23.26
CA ASN A 79 -7.97 -1.85 -23.12
C ASN A 79 -9.16 -2.83 -23.11
N LYS A 80 -9.08 -3.91 -23.90
CA LYS A 80 -10.14 -4.94 -23.98
C LYS A 80 -10.31 -5.74 -22.67
N GLU A 81 -9.26 -5.88 -21.88
CA GLU A 81 -9.24 -6.68 -20.64
C GLU A 81 -9.44 -5.83 -19.39
N GLN A 82 -9.20 -4.52 -19.47
CA GLN A 82 -9.30 -3.58 -18.35
C GLN A 82 -10.63 -3.72 -17.59
N LYS A 83 -11.77 -3.73 -18.29
CA LYS A 83 -13.07 -3.84 -17.64
C LYS A 83 -13.22 -5.16 -16.87
N LYS A 84 -12.74 -6.26 -17.43
CA LYS A 84 -12.82 -7.58 -16.81
C LYS A 84 -11.94 -7.64 -15.55
N LYS A 85 -10.70 -7.16 -15.64
CA LYS A 85 -9.75 -7.12 -14.52
C LYS A 85 -10.21 -6.18 -13.40
N ALA A 86 -10.70 -4.98 -13.74
CA ALA A 86 -11.26 -4.04 -12.77
C ALA A 86 -12.43 -4.68 -11.99
N ASN A 87 -13.38 -5.28 -12.68
CA ASN A 87 -14.53 -5.93 -12.03
C ASN A 87 -14.10 -7.07 -11.12
N GLN A 88 -13.12 -7.87 -11.52
CA GLN A 88 -12.56 -8.94 -10.69
C GLN A 88 -12.01 -8.39 -9.36
N PHE A 89 -11.18 -7.35 -9.42
CA PHE A 89 -10.61 -6.74 -8.21
C PHE A 89 -11.63 -5.95 -7.40
N PHE A 90 -12.64 -5.34 -8.03
CA PHE A 90 -13.74 -4.71 -7.32
C PHE A 90 -14.54 -5.71 -6.50
N THR A 91 -14.90 -6.86 -7.06
CA THR A 91 -15.53 -7.93 -6.28
C THR A 91 -14.62 -8.41 -5.15
N TYR A 92 -13.32 -8.55 -5.42
CA TYR A 92 -12.34 -8.98 -4.41
C TYR A 92 -12.20 -8.02 -3.23
N LEU A 93 -12.24 -6.71 -3.49
CA LEU A 93 -12.09 -5.63 -2.51
C LEU A 93 -13.44 -5.16 -1.91
N GLY A 94 -14.56 -5.72 -2.37
CA GLY A 94 -15.90 -5.28 -1.97
C GLY A 94 -16.20 -3.84 -2.38
N ILE A 95 -15.87 -3.48 -3.62
CA ILE A 95 -16.12 -2.16 -4.22
C ILE A 95 -17.30 -2.30 -5.19
N ASP A 96 -18.27 -1.39 -5.08
CA ASP A 96 -19.34 -1.28 -6.07
C ASP A 96 -18.83 -0.60 -7.36
N SER A 97 -19.06 -1.23 -8.51
CA SER A 97 -18.60 -0.72 -9.81
C SER A 97 -19.16 0.66 -10.20
N SER A 98 -20.28 1.09 -9.60
CA SER A 98 -20.85 2.43 -9.78
C SER A 98 -19.91 3.54 -9.32
N ILE A 99 -18.92 3.23 -8.48
CA ILE A 99 -17.87 4.18 -8.05
C ILE A 99 -17.17 4.83 -9.24
N LEU A 100 -17.02 4.13 -10.37
CA LEU A 100 -16.34 4.63 -11.56
C LEU A 100 -17.07 5.78 -12.26
N ILE A 101 -18.35 5.97 -11.95
CA ILE A 101 -19.19 7.04 -12.52
C ILE A 101 -19.16 8.27 -11.61
N LYS A 102 -18.78 8.11 -10.34
CA LYS A 102 -18.68 9.21 -9.38
C LYS A 102 -17.50 10.14 -9.74
N PRO A 103 -17.63 11.44 -9.52
CA PRO A 103 -16.47 12.34 -9.53
C PRO A 103 -15.53 12.01 -8.37
N LEU A 104 -14.24 12.31 -8.53
CA LEU A 104 -13.20 11.98 -7.56
C LEU A 104 -13.47 12.58 -6.18
N GLU A 105 -14.03 13.79 -6.18
CA GLU A 105 -14.36 14.60 -5.01
C GLU A 105 -15.55 14.04 -4.22
N ALA A 106 -16.38 13.20 -4.84
CA ALA A 106 -17.53 12.56 -4.18
C ALA A 106 -17.16 11.23 -3.51
N LEU A 107 -15.90 10.78 -3.62
CA LEU A 107 -15.44 9.56 -2.97
C LEU A 107 -15.14 9.83 -1.51
N ASN A 108 -15.67 9.00 -0.62
CA ASN A 108 -15.26 9.03 0.78
C ASN A 108 -13.83 8.47 0.95
N PHE A 109 -13.20 8.78 2.08
CA PHE A 109 -11.82 8.36 2.35
C PHE A 109 -11.60 6.85 2.19
N TYR A 110 -12.50 6.02 2.71
CA TYR A 110 -12.37 4.57 2.63
C TYR A 110 -12.54 4.02 1.21
N GLU A 111 -13.45 4.61 0.41
CA GLU A 111 -13.57 4.35 -1.03
C GLU A 111 -12.27 4.69 -1.77
N GLN A 112 -11.63 5.81 -1.44
CA GLN A 112 -10.35 6.20 -2.02
C GLN A 112 -9.25 5.18 -1.71
N ILE A 113 -9.13 4.74 -0.45
CA ILE A 113 -8.17 3.70 -0.05
C ILE A 113 -8.39 2.40 -0.82
N LYS A 114 -9.65 1.94 -0.93
CA LYS A 114 -9.98 0.73 -1.70
C LYS A 114 -9.63 0.87 -3.18
N LEU A 115 -9.83 2.04 -3.79
CA LEU A 115 -9.41 2.29 -5.17
C LEU A 115 -7.89 2.33 -5.33
N GLN A 116 -7.17 2.91 -4.37
CA GLN A 116 -5.70 2.88 -4.37
C GLN A 116 -5.19 1.43 -4.30
N LEU A 117 -5.75 0.59 -3.42
CA LEU A 117 -5.45 -0.83 -3.35
C LEU A 117 -5.77 -1.56 -4.66
N CYS A 118 -6.94 -1.28 -5.26
CA CYS A 118 -7.30 -1.82 -6.56
C CYS A 118 -6.26 -1.48 -7.64
N ARG A 119 -5.80 -0.22 -7.65
CA ARG A 119 -4.72 0.23 -8.55
C ARG A 119 -3.43 -0.55 -8.31
N MET A 120 -3.04 -0.79 -7.06
CA MET A 120 -1.82 -1.55 -6.75
C MET A 120 -1.89 -2.99 -7.29
N LEU A 121 -3.05 -3.63 -7.18
CA LEU A 121 -3.29 -4.97 -7.72
C LEU A 121 -3.34 -4.98 -9.26
N LEU A 122 -3.94 -3.96 -9.88
CA LEU A 122 -4.00 -3.82 -11.34
C LEU A 122 -2.64 -3.55 -11.98
N LEU A 123 -1.75 -2.87 -11.25
CA LEU A 123 -0.37 -2.61 -11.65
C LEU A 123 0.58 -3.74 -11.24
N ASP A 124 0.06 -4.80 -10.64
CA ASP A 124 0.80 -5.97 -10.16
C ASP A 124 1.96 -5.61 -9.22
N LYS A 125 1.77 -4.60 -8.36
CA LYS A 125 2.80 -4.17 -7.40
C LYS A 125 3.18 -5.30 -6.46
N ASP A 126 4.47 -5.54 -6.30
CA ASP A 126 5.03 -6.59 -5.43
C ASP A 126 4.98 -6.17 -3.97
N ILE A 127 5.24 -4.89 -3.72
CA ILE A 127 5.29 -4.28 -2.40
C ILE A 127 4.28 -3.14 -2.33
N ILE A 128 3.43 -3.14 -1.29
CA ILE A 128 2.45 -2.10 -1.02
C ILE A 128 2.81 -1.43 0.31
N ILE A 129 3.15 -0.15 0.27
CA ILE A 129 3.42 0.66 1.45
C ILE A 129 2.18 1.47 1.78
N ILE A 130 1.73 1.40 3.02
CA ILE A 130 0.55 2.08 3.53
C ILE A 130 1.01 3.11 4.57
N ASP A 131 0.82 4.40 4.28
CA ASP A 131 1.30 5.49 5.14
C ASP A 131 0.14 6.16 5.89
N ASP A 132 0.07 5.88 7.19
CA ASP A 132 -0.72 6.59 8.20
C ASP A 132 -2.20 6.84 7.84
N ILE A 133 -2.80 5.92 7.09
CA ILE A 133 -4.21 6.02 6.66
C ILE A 133 -5.19 5.66 7.77
N PHE A 134 -4.73 4.92 8.79
CA PHE A 134 -5.61 4.30 9.77
C PHE A 134 -6.24 5.32 10.72
N LYS A 135 -5.60 6.48 10.95
CA LYS A 135 -6.11 7.54 11.82
C LYS A 135 -7.48 8.09 11.37
N GLU A 136 -7.72 8.13 10.06
CA GLU A 136 -8.97 8.62 9.47
C GLU A 136 -10.07 7.55 9.38
N LEU A 137 -9.73 6.28 9.66
CA LEU A 137 -10.66 5.15 9.57
C LEU A 137 -11.37 4.90 10.88
N SER A 138 -12.69 4.65 10.79
CA SER A 138 -13.48 4.17 11.91
C SER A 138 -13.08 2.76 12.34
N ILE A 139 -13.44 2.37 13.58
CA ILE A 139 -13.15 1.02 14.11
C ILE A 139 -13.68 -0.07 13.16
N PHE A 140 -14.90 0.11 12.65
CA PHE A 140 -15.52 -0.83 11.71
C PHE A 140 -14.73 -0.94 10.40
N GLN A 141 -14.31 0.20 9.82
CA GLN A 141 -13.51 0.20 8.59
C GLN A 141 -12.14 -0.46 8.78
N ARG A 142 -11.51 -0.28 9.95
CA ARG A 142 -10.26 -0.97 10.28
C ARG A 142 -10.46 -2.48 10.39
N GLN A 143 -11.55 -2.91 11.02
CA GLN A 143 -11.91 -4.33 11.15
C GLN A 143 -12.21 -5.00 9.81
N GLU A 144 -12.66 -4.25 8.80
CA GLU A 144 -12.79 -4.75 7.43
C GLU A 144 -11.45 -4.72 6.67
N LEU A 145 -10.69 -3.63 6.80
CA LEU A 145 -9.48 -3.40 6.02
C LEU A 145 -8.34 -4.33 6.39
N LEU A 146 -8.08 -4.54 7.68
CA LEU A 146 -6.94 -5.34 8.15
C LEU A 146 -7.00 -6.81 7.66
N PRO A 147 -8.14 -7.54 7.79
CA PRO A 147 -8.25 -8.88 7.20
C PRO A 147 -8.13 -8.86 5.67
N LEU A 148 -8.63 -7.82 5.00
CA LEU A 148 -8.49 -7.69 3.55
C LEU A 148 -7.03 -7.54 3.14
N LEU A 149 -6.26 -6.70 3.84
CA LEU A 149 -4.82 -6.56 3.62
C LEU A 149 -4.13 -7.91 3.84
N GLN A 150 -4.43 -8.61 4.94
CA GLN A 150 -3.82 -9.92 5.23
C GLN A 150 -4.10 -10.94 4.12
N LYS A 151 -5.33 -10.93 3.59
CA LYS A 151 -5.70 -11.75 2.46
C LYS A 151 -4.89 -11.40 1.21
N ILE A 152 -4.73 -10.12 0.90
CA ILE A 152 -3.90 -9.65 -0.23
C ILE A 152 -2.46 -10.14 -0.07
N ALA A 153 -1.86 -9.96 1.11
CA ALA A 153 -0.48 -10.38 1.34
C ALA A 153 -0.29 -11.89 1.13
N LYS A 154 -1.18 -12.71 1.70
CA LYS A 154 -1.07 -14.18 1.68
C LYS A 154 -1.51 -14.80 0.35
N ALA A 155 -2.65 -14.38 -0.20
CA ALA A 155 -3.23 -14.98 -1.41
C ALA A 155 -2.57 -14.46 -2.69
N ASP A 156 -2.30 -13.15 -2.75
CA ASP A 156 -1.71 -12.51 -3.92
C ASP A 156 -0.17 -12.39 -3.82
N LYS A 157 0.42 -12.95 -2.75
CA LYS A 157 1.88 -13.00 -2.50
C LYS A 157 2.54 -11.62 -2.54
N LYS A 158 1.88 -10.64 -1.94
CA LYS A 158 2.34 -9.25 -1.87
C LYS A 158 2.97 -8.97 -0.51
N ALA A 159 4.04 -8.19 -0.49
CA ALA A 159 4.55 -7.65 0.77
C ALA A 159 3.77 -6.38 1.10
N ILE A 160 3.23 -6.29 2.32
CA ILE A 160 2.52 -5.08 2.77
C ILE A 160 3.26 -4.49 3.96
N LEU A 161 3.66 -3.24 3.82
CA LEU A 161 4.32 -2.47 4.87
C LEU A 161 3.37 -1.39 5.37
N ILE A 162 3.00 -1.44 6.64
CA ILE A 162 2.13 -0.44 7.27
C ILE A 162 3.00 0.47 8.14
N LEU A 163 3.02 1.76 7.80
CA LEU A 163 3.65 2.81 8.59
C LEU A 163 2.56 3.51 9.38
N THR A 164 2.59 3.43 10.70
CA THR A 164 1.56 4.06 11.56
C THR A 164 2.10 4.36 12.95
N GLU A 165 1.50 5.32 13.63
CA GLU A 165 1.75 5.57 15.06
C GLU A 165 0.75 4.83 15.96
N ASP A 166 -0.32 4.28 15.37
CA ASP A 166 -1.38 3.63 16.14
C ASP A 166 -0.94 2.23 16.59
N SER A 167 -0.54 2.12 17.85
CA SER A 167 -0.11 0.85 18.45
C SER A 167 -1.18 -0.24 18.38
N LYS A 168 -2.47 0.12 18.32
CA LYS A 168 -3.57 -0.86 18.20
C LYS A 168 -3.54 -1.60 16.87
N ILE A 169 -2.98 -0.97 15.83
CA ILE A 169 -2.80 -1.61 14.52
C ILE A 169 -1.72 -2.68 14.62
N ALA A 170 -0.62 -2.39 15.32
CA ALA A 170 0.44 -3.36 15.57
C ALA A 170 -0.01 -4.55 16.45
N GLU A 171 -0.92 -4.32 17.40
CA GLU A 171 -1.49 -5.36 18.26
C GLU A 171 -2.56 -6.22 17.56
N SER A 172 -2.91 -5.90 16.32
CA SER A 172 -3.93 -6.62 15.57
C SER A 172 -3.49 -8.05 15.22
N PRO A 173 -4.39 -9.06 15.31
CA PRO A 173 -4.06 -10.45 14.95
C PRO A 173 -3.78 -10.65 13.45
N TYR A 174 -3.99 -9.61 12.63
CA TYR A 174 -3.75 -9.66 11.19
C TYR A 174 -2.30 -9.36 10.81
N MET A 175 -1.47 -8.93 11.76
CA MET A 175 -0.06 -8.61 11.54
C MET A 175 0.80 -9.86 11.70
N ASP A 176 1.69 -10.09 10.74
CA ASP A 176 2.64 -11.21 10.83
C ASP A 176 3.89 -10.78 11.62
N GLU A 177 4.36 -9.53 11.44
CA GLU A 177 5.51 -8.98 12.16
C GLU A 177 5.31 -7.50 12.54
N VAL A 178 5.89 -7.12 13.69
CA VAL A 178 5.87 -5.75 14.22
C VAL A 178 7.30 -5.30 14.51
N ILE A 179 7.67 -4.15 13.95
CA ILE A 179 8.97 -3.54 14.13
C ILE A 179 8.76 -2.21 14.85
N LYS A 180 9.29 -2.13 16.07
CA LYS A 180 9.36 -0.88 16.84
C LYS A 180 10.74 -0.30 16.62
N ILE A 181 10.79 0.91 16.07
CA ILE A 181 12.03 1.66 15.93
C ILE A 181 12.00 2.71 17.04
N ALA A 182 13.07 2.74 17.84
CA ALA A 182 13.19 3.54 19.06
C ALA A 182 14.39 4.46 18.96
#